data_AF-A0A6P0TL20-F1
#
_entry.id   AF-A0A6P0TL20-F1
#
_cell.length_a   1.000
_cell.length_b   1.000
_cell.length_c   1.000
_cell.angle_alpha   90.00
_cell.angle_beta   90.00
_cell.angle_gamma   90.00
#
_symmetry.space_group_name_H-M   'P 1'
#
loop_
_entity.id
_entity.type
_entity.pdbx_description
1 polymer ?
#
loop_
_entity_poly.entity_id
_entity_poly.type
_entity_poly.pdbx_seq_one_letter_code
_entity_poly.pdbx_strand_id
1 'polypeptide(L)'
;HSCIQQLESGQAEVVNQYQRSVRKPGNIPAQDLIQEIFEVVDQSWRGLGPIPNSGLGLRPAYTIHDAQKKGLLPTPLQAACNTTDCISGLILQGIHKPHDCPAFGTKCTPDQPLGAPMVSSEGACAAYYRYRQRVAIAS
;
A
#
# COMPACT_ATOMS: atom_id res chain seq x y z
N HIS A 1 3.24 -22.96 6.09
CA HIS A 1 4.30 -23.93 6.48
C HIS A 1 5.55 -23.79 5.62
N SER A 2 5.44 -23.75 4.29
CA SER A 2 6.58 -23.61 3.36
C SER A 2 7.66 -22.58 3.73
N CYS A 3 7.30 -21.36 4.14
CA CYS A 3 8.30 -20.33 4.49
C CYS A 3 9.14 -20.71 5.72
N ILE A 4 8.53 -21.34 6.73
CA ILE A 4 9.23 -21.76 7.95
C ILE A 4 10.17 -22.93 7.63
N GLN A 5 9.68 -23.91 6.86
CA GLN A 5 10.50 -25.06 6.45
C GLN A 5 11.74 -24.62 5.66
N GLN A 6 11.57 -23.70 4.70
CA GLN A 6 12.68 -23.15 3.93
C GLN A 6 13.69 -22.41 4.82
N LEU A 7 13.21 -21.61 5.78
CA LEU A 7 14.07 -20.92 6.75
C LEU A 7 14.90 -21.92 7.58
N GLU A 8 14.25 -22.96 8.11
CA GLU A 8 14.89 -24.00 8.92
C GLU A 8 15.88 -24.85 8.10
N SER A 9 15.60 -25.07 6.81
CA SER A 9 16.46 -25.84 5.91
C SER A 9 17.50 -25.00 5.17
N GLY A 10 17.57 -23.68 5.40
CA GLY A 10 18.47 -22.77 4.68
C GLY A 10 18.20 -22.67 3.16
N GLN A 11 16.96 -22.95 2.73
CA GLN A 11 16.53 -22.85 1.34
C GLN A 11 15.87 -21.49 1.09
N ALA A 12 15.92 -21.02 -0.16
CA ALA A 12 15.31 -19.76 -0.57
C ALA A 12 14.67 -19.91 -1.96
N GLU A 13 13.49 -20.55 -2.01
CA GLU A 13 12.78 -20.84 -3.25
C GLU A 13 11.40 -20.17 -3.30
N VAL A 14 11.05 -19.61 -4.47
CA VAL A 14 9.72 -19.05 -4.72
C VAL A 14 8.74 -20.19 -5.04
N VAL A 15 7.91 -20.54 -4.06
CA VAL A 15 6.88 -21.58 -4.20
C VAL A 15 5.50 -20.95 -4.38
N ASN A 16 4.83 -21.27 -5.48
CA ASN A 16 3.46 -20.81 -5.73
C ASN A 16 2.46 -21.60 -4.88
N GLN A 17 1.92 -20.95 -3.84
CA GLN A 17 0.88 -21.50 -2.95
C GLN A 17 -0.56 -21.27 -3.46
N TYR A 18 -0.72 -20.55 -4.58
CA TYR A 18 -2.00 -20.16 -5.18
C TYR A 18 -2.16 -20.74 -6.59
N GLN A 19 -1.67 -21.96 -6.84
CA GLN A 19 -1.63 -22.60 -8.16
C GLN A 19 -3.00 -22.68 -8.87
N ARG A 20 -4.09 -22.76 -8.09
CA ARG A 20 -5.47 -22.75 -8.62
C ARG A 20 -5.84 -21.46 -9.36
N SER A 21 -5.15 -20.36 -9.08
CA SER A 21 -5.46 -19.03 -9.60
C SER A 21 -4.28 -18.37 -10.32
N VAL A 22 -3.04 -18.68 -9.91
CA VAL A 22 -1.83 -18.06 -10.44
C VAL A 22 -1.04 -19.08 -11.25
N ARG A 23 -0.89 -18.82 -12.54
CA ARG A 23 -0.03 -19.62 -13.45
C ARG A 23 1.38 -19.06 -13.45
N LYS A 24 2.39 -19.90 -13.70
CA LYS A 24 3.81 -19.49 -13.78
C LYS A 24 4.07 -18.32 -14.77
N PRO A 25 3.52 -18.31 -16.00
CA PRO A 25 3.65 -17.14 -16.89
C PRO A 25 2.76 -15.94 -16.51
N GLY A 26 1.91 -16.07 -15.49
CA GLY A 26 0.89 -15.06 -15.16
C GLY A 26 -0.19 -14.95 -16.24
N ASN A 27 -0.79 -13.76 -16.34
CA ASN A 27 -1.74 -13.40 -17.38
C ASN A 27 -1.00 -12.62 -18.49
N ILE A 28 -0.66 -13.30 -19.58
CA ILE A 28 0.11 -12.72 -20.69
C ILE A 28 -0.65 -11.56 -21.36
N PRO A 29 -1.93 -11.70 -21.76
CA PRO A 29 -2.68 -10.58 -22.34
C PRO A 29 -2.70 -9.32 -21.47
N ALA A 30 -2.81 -9.46 -20.14
CA ALA A 30 -2.78 -8.31 -19.24
C ALA A 30 -1.38 -7.68 -19.14
N GLN A 31 -0.32 -8.49 -19.15
CA GLN A 31 1.06 -7.99 -19.15
C GLN A 31 1.37 -7.22 -20.44
N ASP A 32 0.97 -7.74 -21.59
CA ASP A 32 1.17 -7.09 -22.88
C ASP A 32 0.47 -5.73 -22.93
N LEU A 33 -0.78 -5.66 -22.46
CA LEU A 33 -1.55 -4.41 -22.41
C LEU A 33 -0.91 -3.37 -21.46
N ILE A 34 -0.43 -3.80 -20.30
CA ILE A 34 0.28 -2.91 -19.37
C ILE A 34 1.56 -2.38 -20.03
N GLN A 35 2.32 -3.24 -20.69
CA GLN A 35 3.57 -2.86 -21.37
C GLN A 35 3.34 -1.93 -22.57
N GLU A 36 2.24 -2.11 -23.29
CA GLU A 36 1.82 -1.28 -24.41
C GLU A 36 1.48 0.14 -23.95
N ILE A 37 0.71 0.28 -22.86
CA ILE A 37 0.15 1.57 -22.43
C ILE A 37 1.09 2.32 -21.48
N PHE A 38 1.79 1.60 -20.60
CA PHE A 38 2.55 2.18 -19.51
C PHE A 38 4.07 1.99 -19.64
N GLU A 39 4.81 2.92 -19.05
CA GLU A 39 6.25 2.82 -18.81
C GLU A 39 6.55 2.85 -17.30
N VAL A 40 7.63 2.17 -16.92
CA VAL A 40 8.09 2.15 -15.53
C VAL A 40 8.73 3.49 -15.20
N VAL A 41 8.31 4.10 -14.10
CA VAL A 41 8.79 5.39 -13.62
C VAL A 41 9.12 5.35 -12.13
N ASP A 42 9.92 6.30 -11.68
CA ASP A 42 10.11 6.54 -10.26
C ASP A 42 8.81 7.08 -9.65
N GLN A 43 8.49 6.65 -8.43
CA GLN A 43 7.26 7.09 -7.78
C GLN A 43 7.45 7.34 -6.29
N SER A 44 6.81 8.38 -5.80
CA SER A 44 6.73 8.66 -4.36
C SER A 44 5.53 7.95 -3.73
N TRP A 45 5.82 7.03 -2.83
CA TRP A 45 4.82 6.27 -2.08
C TRP A 45 4.57 6.96 -0.73
N ARG A 46 3.31 7.27 -0.43
CA ARG A 46 2.93 7.94 0.82
C ARG A 46 3.40 7.12 2.03
N GLY A 47 4.26 7.71 2.87
CA GLY A 47 4.80 7.06 4.07
C GLY A 47 6.05 6.20 3.84
N LEU A 48 6.47 6.00 2.60
CA LEU A 48 7.71 5.30 2.23
C LEU A 48 8.72 6.22 1.51
N GLY A 49 8.24 7.31 0.91
CA GLY A 49 9.08 8.24 0.15
C GLY A 49 9.25 7.81 -1.32
N PRO A 50 10.20 8.42 -2.04
CA PRO A 50 10.51 8.05 -3.44
C PRO A 50 11.13 6.65 -3.52
N ILE A 51 10.59 5.82 -4.39
CA ILE A 51 11.12 4.49 -4.70
C ILE A 51 11.36 4.42 -6.22
N PRO A 52 12.61 4.15 -6.67
CA PRO A 52 12.91 4.04 -8.09
C PRO A 52 12.15 2.90 -8.77
N ASN A 53 11.79 3.07 -10.04
CA ASN A 53 11.17 2.04 -10.87
C ASN A 53 9.94 1.35 -10.23
N SER A 54 9.13 2.11 -9.50
CA SER A 54 8.03 1.57 -8.68
C SER A 54 6.64 2.04 -9.12
N GLY A 55 6.57 2.99 -10.05
CA GLY A 55 5.32 3.50 -10.61
C GLY A 55 5.12 3.09 -12.07
N LEU A 56 3.90 3.30 -12.55
CA LEU A 56 3.54 3.21 -13.96
C LEU A 56 3.04 4.58 -14.44
N GLY A 57 3.72 5.14 -15.44
CA GLY A 57 3.33 6.36 -16.15
C GLY A 57 2.77 6.04 -17.53
N LEU A 58 1.89 6.90 -18.06
CA LEU A 58 1.39 6.74 -19.42
C LEU A 58 2.48 7.03 -20.45
N ARG A 59 2.70 6.09 -21.38
CA ARG A 59 3.65 6.28 -22.48
C ARG A 59 3.29 7.48 -23.35
N PRO A 60 4.26 8.04 -24.11
CA PRO A 60 4.03 9.19 -24.97
C PRO A 60 2.81 9.06 -25.90
N ALA A 61 2.60 7.87 -26.50
CA ALA A 61 1.47 7.59 -27.39
C ALA A 61 0.09 7.77 -26.73
N TYR A 62 0.00 7.63 -25.40
CA TYR A 62 -1.24 7.74 -24.62
C TYR A 62 -1.33 9.05 -23.83
N THR A 63 -0.45 10.03 -24.11
CA THR A 63 -0.44 11.35 -23.45
C THR A 63 -1.79 12.07 -23.57
N ILE A 64 -2.58 11.77 -24.61
CA ILE A 64 -3.92 12.33 -24.79
C ILE A 64 -4.88 11.92 -23.66
N HIS A 65 -4.53 10.95 -22.83
CA HIS A 65 -5.32 10.48 -21.69
C HIS A 65 -4.71 10.92 -20.34
N ASP A 66 -3.54 11.56 -20.35
CA ASP A 66 -2.81 11.95 -19.15
C ASP A 66 -3.33 13.28 -18.57
N ALA A 67 -4.06 13.21 -17.46
CA ALA A 67 -4.62 14.37 -16.78
C ALA A 67 -3.54 15.31 -16.21
N GLN A 68 -2.37 14.77 -15.81
CA GLN A 68 -1.26 15.55 -15.30
C GLN A 68 -0.66 16.40 -16.41
N LYS A 69 -0.39 15.79 -17.58
CA LYS A 69 0.14 16.52 -18.74
C LYS A 69 -0.87 17.51 -19.33
N LYS A 70 -2.17 17.27 -19.15
CA LYS A 70 -3.22 18.22 -19.51
C LYS A 70 -3.41 19.36 -18.50
N GLY A 71 -2.71 19.34 -17.36
CA GLY A 71 -2.88 20.34 -16.31
C GLY A 71 -4.25 20.28 -15.62
N LEU A 72 -4.93 19.12 -15.67
CA LEU A 72 -6.24 18.92 -15.05
C LEU A 72 -6.16 18.50 -13.59
N LEU A 73 -4.96 18.13 -13.12
CA LEU A 73 -4.76 17.80 -11.72
C LEU A 73 -4.52 19.07 -10.91
N PRO A 74 -5.16 19.21 -9.73
CA PRO A 74 -4.81 20.28 -8.81
C PRO A 74 -3.32 20.17 -8.44
N THR A 75 -2.67 21.33 -8.26
CA THR A 75 -1.30 21.39 -7.74
C THR A 75 -1.22 20.49 -6.50
N PRO A 76 -0.21 19.61 -6.38
CA PRO A 76 -0.10 18.76 -5.21
C PRO A 76 -0.15 19.66 -3.97
N LEU A 77 -1.23 19.53 -3.20
CA LEU A 77 -1.26 20.00 -1.83
C LEU A 77 0.00 19.40 -1.23
N GLN A 78 0.94 20.26 -0.80
CA GLN A 78 2.11 19.84 -0.05
C GLN A 78 1.62 18.77 0.91
N ALA A 79 2.11 17.55 0.71
CA ALA A 79 1.76 16.45 1.60
C ALA A 79 1.97 17.04 2.98
N ALA A 80 0.90 17.08 3.79
CA ALA A 80 0.95 17.51 5.18
C ALA A 80 1.76 16.45 5.94
N CYS A 81 3.04 16.40 5.59
CA CYS A 81 4.09 15.71 6.27
C CYS A 81 4.48 16.68 7.39
N ASN A 82 4.57 16.13 8.59
CA ASN A 82 5.38 16.65 9.70
C ASN A 82 4.67 17.34 10.89
N THR A 83 3.38 17.12 11.16
CA THR A 83 2.80 17.52 12.48
C THR A 83 1.68 16.62 13.04
N THR A 84 1.51 15.39 12.55
CA THR A 84 0.47 14.50 13.10
C THR A 84 1.10 13.37 13.90
N ASP A 85 0.48 13.01 15.03
CA ASP A 85 0.78 11.83 15.86
C ASP A 85 0.71 10.47 15.10
N CYS A 86 0.54 10.50 13.77
CA CYS A 86 0.26 9.36 12.91
C CYS A 86 1.55 8.71 12.39
N ILE A 87 1.89 7.54 12.92
CA ILE A 87 3.05 6.74 12.47
C ILE A 87 2.73 5.80 11.29
N SER A 88 1.77 6.16 10.43
CA SER A 88 1.28 5.27 9.36
C SER A 88 2.37 4.77 8.40
N GLY A 89 3.43 5.55 8.16
CA GLY A 89 4.58 5.12 7.37
C GLY A 89 5.32 3.92 7.98
N LEU A 90 5.53 3.93 9.30
CA LEU A 90 6.19 2.81 10.01
C LEU A 90 5.32 1.56 10.05
N ILE A 91 3.99 1.74 10.09
CA ILE A 91 3.03 0.63 9.99
C ILE A 91 3.07 0.00 8.59
N LEU A 92 3.12 0.81 7.53
CA LEU A 92 3.24 0.31 6.15
C LEU A 92 4.55 -0.44 5.89
N GLN A 93 5.63 -0.08 6.59
CA GLN A 93 6.91 -0.78 6.55
C GLN A 93 6.92 -2.09 7.37
N GLY A 94 5.87 -2.36 8.15
CA GLY A 94 5.81 -3.51 9.04
C GLY A 94 6.69 -3.39 10.29
N ILE A 95 7.24 -2.21 10.58
CA ILE A 95 8.07 -1.93 11.76
C ILE A 95 7.21 -1.84 13.03
N HIS A 96 6.04 -1.22 12.91
CA HIS A 96 5.07 -1.05 14.00
C HIS A 96 3.70 -1.62 13.65
N LYS A 97 2.94 -2.01 14.66
CA LYS A 97 1.53 -2.41 14.51
C LYS A 97 0.62 -1.19 14.73
N PRO A 98 -0.63 -1.23 14.23
CA PRO A 98 -1.57 -0.13 14.44
C PRO A 98 -1.79 0.28 15.90
N HIS A 99 -1.72 -0.65 16.86
CA HIS A 99 -1.87 -0.33 18.29
C HIS A 99 -0.64 0.36 18.90
N ASP A 100 0.51 0.37 18.23
CA ASP A 100 1.68 1.14 18.65
C ASP A 100 1.53 2.64 18.31
N CYS A 101 0.54 2.98 17.48
CA CYS A 101 0.28 4.37 17.10
C CYS A 101 -0.52 5.09 18.19
N PRO A 102 -0.03 6.22 18.74
CA PRO A 102 -0.70 6.92 19.84
C PRO A 102 -2.06 7.52 19.43
N ALA A 103 -2.28 7.77 18.14
CA ALA A 103 -3.56 8.27 17.64
C ALA A 103 -4.58 7.15 17.34
N PHE A 104 -4.18 5.88 17.31
CA PHE A 104 -5.03 4.80 16.83
C PHE A 104 -6.22 4.55 17.75
N GLY A 105 -7.42 4.60 17.17
CA GLY A 105 -8.67 4.33 17.87
C GLY A 105 -9.14 5.44 18.81
N THR A 106 -8.37 6.53 18.93
CA THR A 106 -8.70 7.73 19.69
C THR A 106 -8.94 8.90 18.72
N LYS A 107 -7.89 9.64 18.35
CA LYS A 107 -7.92 10.75 17.40
C LYS A 107 -8.04 10.27 15.94
N CYS A 108 -7.61 9.04 15.67
CA CYS A 108 -7.67 8.41 14.35
C CYS A 108 -8.69 7.26 14.39
N THR A 109 -9.82 7.46 13.72
CA THR A 109 -10.91 6.48 13.58
C THR A 109 -11.36 6.43 12.10
N PRO A 110 -12.21 5.48 11.70
CA PRO A 110 -12.76 5.47 10.33
C PRO A 110 -13.54 6.76 9.98
N ASP A 111 -14.23 7.35 10.96
CA ASP A 111 -14.99 8.60 10.76
C ASP A 111 -14.07 9.83 10.74
N GLN A 112 -12.94 9.77 11.48
CA GLN A 112 -11.93 10.83 11.53
C GLN A 112 -10.53 10.26 11.26
N PRO A 113 -10.19 9.93 10.00
CA PRO A 113 -8.94 9.26 9.69
C PRO A 113 -7.78 10.25 9.59
N LEU A 114 -6.69 9.98 10.31
CA LEU A 114 -5.46 10.78 10.23
C LEU A 114 -4.44 10.25 9.20
N GLY A 115 -4.57 9.00 8.75
CA GLY A 115 -3.63 8.36 7.84
C GLY A 115 -4.32 7.47 6.82
N ALA A 116 -3.70 7.31 5.64
CA ALA A 116 -4.23 6.50 4.55
C ALA A 116 -4.64 5.06 4.96
N PRO A 117 -3.89 4.35 5.84
CA PRO A 117 -4.29 3.01 6.29
C PRO A 117 -5.56 2.95 7.15
N MET A 118 -6.11 4.09 7.60
CA MET A 118 -7.41 4.15 8.29
C MET A 118 -8.57 4.43 7.32
N VAL A 119 -8.29 5.04 6.16
CA VAL A 119 -9.30 5.37 5.12
C VAL A 119 -9.62 4.15 4.25
N SER A 120 -8.60 3.39 3.86
CA SER A 120 -8.76 2.27 2.92
C SER A 120 -9.40 1.05 3.59
N SER A 121 -10.29 0.35 2.88
CA SER A 121 -10.84 -0.95 3.30
C SER A 121 -9.77 -2.04 3.38
N GLU A 122 -8.67 -1.88 2.65
CA GLU A 122 -7.49 -2.76 2.69
C GLU A 122 -6.43 -2.28 3.70
N GLY A 123 -6.66 -1.13 4.34
CA GLY A 123 -5.71 -0.50 5.24
C GLY A 123 -5.55 -1.28 6.55
N ALA A 124 -4.29 -1.52 6.96
CA ALA A 124 -3.98 -2.24 8.19
C ALA A 124 -4.63 -1.61 9.42
N CYS A 125 -4.65 -0.28 9.54
CA CYS A 125 -5.29 0.40 10.66
C CYS A 125 -6.81 0.20 10.65
N ALA A 126 -7.47 0.35 9.51
CA ALA A 126 -8.91 0.12 9.40
C ALA A 126 -9.29 -1.33 9.77
N ALA A 127 -8.50 -2.31 9.30
CA ALA A 127 -8.69 -3.71 9.64
C ALA A 127 -8.52 -3.98 11.15
N TYR A 128 -7.43 -3.49 11.76
CA TYR A 128 -7.21 -3.62 13.20
C TYR A 128 -8.33 -2.94 13.99
N TYR A 129 -8.80 -1.77 13.55
CA TYR A 129 -9.88 -1.07 14.23
C TYR A 129 -11.17 -1.89 14.15
N ARG A 130 -11.53 -2.42 12.98
CA ARG A 130 -12.76 -3.18 12.76
C ARG A 130 -12.82 -4.47 13.58
N TYR A 131 -11.71 -5.19 13.68
CA TYR A 131 -11.66 -6.52 14.30
C TYR A 131 -11.09 -6.52 15.73
N ARG A 132 -10.84 -5.35 16.32
CA ARG A 132 -10.42 -5.28 17.72
C ARG A 132 -11.51 -5.86 18.63
N GLN A 133 -11.12 -6.71 19.58
CA GLN A 133 -12.01 -7.09 20.67
C GLN A 133 -12.27 -5.83 21.51
N ARG A 134 -13.51 -5.36 21.54
CA ARG A 134 -13.92 -4.33 22.51
C ARG A 134 -13.97 -5.01 23.87
N VAL A 135 -12.86 -5.00 24.61
CA VAL A 135 -12.90 -5.35 26.03
C VAL A 135 -13.72 -4.25 26.70
N ALA A 136 -14.96 -4.57 27.07
CA ALA A 136 -15.76 -3.69 27.90
C ALA A 136 -15.01 -3.49 29.22
N ILE A 137 -14.62 -2.26 29.53
CA ILE A 137 -14.11 -1.92 30.85
C ILE A 137 -15.31 -2.06 31.78
N ALA A 138 -15.29 -3.09 32.63
CA ALA A 138 -16.24 -3.20 33.73
C ALA A 138 -16.05 -1.97 34.63
N SER A 139 -17.16 -1.26 34.86
CA SER A 139 -17.23 -0.10 35.76
C SER A 139 -17.09 -0.52 37.22
#